data_AF-A0AAV5RAK0-F1
#
_entry.id   AF-A0AAV5RAK0-F1
#
_cell.length_a   1.000
_cell.length_b   1.000
_cell.length_c   1.000
_cell.angle_alpha   90.00
_cell.angle_beta   90.00
_cell.angle_gamma   90.00
#
_symmetry.space_group_name_H-M   'P 1'
#
loop_
_entity.id
_entity.type
_entity.pdbx_description
1 polymer ?
#
loop_
_entity_poly.entity_id
_entity_poly.type
_entity_poly.pdbx_seq_one_letter_code
_entity_poly.pdbx_strand_id
1 'polypeptide(L)'
;MSEYQRPIQLPEFQNAIKESSDEQLNFILQKLQLASKKLQDSNQLMNNLINKKKIDASKIHRNINLNIENNNNDHNDDDDDDDDDDDEFDPVTEDDIKLYSQCIKENDNVIQNQLDRIQIVKDELKIRNLPFDNDESNKVTISSLSNEKLNTESNNSDLIISTDNDDI
;
A
#
# COMPACT_ATOMS: atom_id res chain seq x y z
N MET A 1 -12.81 23.04 11.09
CA MET A 1 -11.36 23.29 11.26
C MET A 1 -10.70 21.95 11.44
N SER A 2 -9.95 21.48 10.44
CA SER A 2 -9.11 20.31 10.59
C SER A 2 -7.96 20.68 11.53
N GLU A 3 -8.03 20.29 12.80
CA GLU A 3 -6.83 20.24 13.62
C GLU A 3 -5.79 19.45 12.83
N TYR A 4 -4.70 20.11 12.45
CA TYR A 4 -3.56 19.45 11.84
C TYR A 4 -3.09 18.40 12.85
N GLN A 5 -3.49 17.16 12.60
CA GLN A 5 -3.18 16.03 13.45
C GLN A 5 -1.69 15.77 13.28
N ARG A 6 -0.90 16.48 14.11
CA ARG A 6 0.55 16.37 14.10
C ARG A 6 0.89 14.90 14.33
N PRO A 7 1.85 14.33 13.57
CA PRO A 7 2.32 13.00 13.86
C PRO A 7 2.74 12.89 15.33
N ILE A 8 2.16 11.93 16.05
CA ILE A 8 2.48 11.68 17.47
C ILE A 8 3.97 11.38 17.58
N GLN A 9 4.66 12.07 18.48
CA GLN A 9 6.09 11.88 18.67
C GLN A 9 6.35 10.54 19.39
N LEU A 10 7.51 9.91 19.14
CA LEU A 10 7.84 8.62 19.76
C LEU A 10 7.78 8.63 21.30
N PRO A 11 8.26 9.67 22.02
CA PRO A 11 8.15 9.71 23.49
C PRO A 11 6.70 9.80 23.99
N GLU A 12 5.85 10.57 23.29
CA GLU A 12 4.43 10.68 23.61
C GLU A 12 3.72 9.35 23.37
N PHE A 13 4.04 8.69 22.26
CA PHE A 13 3.54 7.36 21.94
C PHE A 13 3.94 6.34 23.02
N GLN A 14 5.20 6.34 23.46
CA GLN A 14 5.68 5.43 24.51
C GLN A 14 4.90 5.61 25.82
N ASN A 15 4.58 6.84 26.21
CA ASN A 15 3.78 7.07 27.42
C ASN A 15 2.34 6.62 27.24
N ALA A 16 1.71 6.89 26.10
CA ALA A 16 0.34 6.44 25.81
C ALA A 16 0.20 4.91 25.81
N ILE A 17 1.22 4.21 25.30
CA ILE A 17 1.26 2.74 25.26
C ILE A 17 1.27 2.11 26.66
N LYS A 18 1.91 2.74 27.65
CA LYS A 18 1.92 2.24 29.04
C LYS A 18 0.53 2.21 29.68
N GLU A 19 -0.36 3.12 29.27
CA GLU A 19 -1.73 3.22 29.80
C GLU A 19 -2.73 2.34 29.03
N SER A 20 -2.30 1.75 27.91
CA SER A 20 -3.15 0.92 27.06
C SER A 20 -3.36 -0.48 27.65
N SER A 21 -4.53 -1.09 27.39
CA SER A 21 -4.80 -2.47 27.77
C SER A 21 -4.04 -3.47 26.90
N ASP A 22 -3.91 -4.71 27.36
CA ASP A 22 -3.17 -5.76 26.66
C ASP A 22 -3.78 -6.10 25.29
N GLU A 23 -5.11 -6.08 25.20
CA GLU A 23 -5.85 -6.24 23.93
C GLU A 23 -5.55 -5.07 22.97
N GLN A 24 -5.53 -3.84 23.50
CA GLN A 24 -5.19 -2.65 22.73
C GLN A 24 -3.75 -2.70 22.23
N LEU A 25 -2.80 -3.16 23.05
CA LEU A 25 -1.40 -3.30 22.64
C LEU A 25 -1.24 -4.26 21.47
N ASN A 26 -1.88 -5.43 21.53
CA ASN A 26 -1.85 -6.40 20.43
C ASN A 26 -2.51 -5.85 19.16
N PHE A 27 -3.64 -5.16 19.30
CA PHE A 27 -4.32 -4.52 18.19
C PHE A 27 -3.47 -3.41 17.53
N ILE A 28 -2.82 -2.58 18.34
CA ILE A 28 -1.91 -1.54 17.86
C ILE A 28 -0.73 -2.19 17.14
N LEU A 29 -0.11 -3.23 17.70
CA LEU A 29 0.99 -3.96 17.08
C LEU A 29 0.61 -4.48 15.68
N GLN A 30 -0.52 -5.17 15.57
CA GLN A 30 -1.01 -5.69 14.29
C GLN A 30 -1.26 -4.58 13.27
N LYS A 31 -1.85 -3.45 13.70
CA LYS A 31 -2.09 -2.31 12.84
C LYS A 31 -0.80 -1.68 12.32
N LEU A 32 0.19 -1.50 13.19
CA LEU A 32 1.49 -0.94 12.81
C LEU A 32 2.22 -1.88 11.83
N GLN A 33 2.19 -3.19 12.09
CA GLN A 33 2.77 -4.19 11.18
C GLN A 33 2.10 -4.17 9.80
N LEU A 34 0.76 -4.13 9.75
CA LEU A 34 0.03 -4.06 8.50
C LEU A 34 0.34 -2.76 7.73
N ALA A 35 0.41 -1.62 8.44
CA ALA A 35 0.74 -0.34 7.84
C ALA A 35 2.16 -0.32 7.27
N SER A 36 3.14 -0.82 8.03
CA SER A 36 4.52 -0.97 7.57
C SER A 36 4.61 -1.86 6.33
N LYS A 37 3.91 -3.00 6.33
CA LYS A 37 3.89 -3.92 5.19
C LYS A 37 3.32 -3.25 3.94
N LYS A 38 2.21 -2.53 4.04
CA LYS A 38 1.62 -1.80 2.89
C LYS A 38 2.56 -0.76 2.30
N LEU A 39 3.32 -0.05 3.15
CA LEU A 39 4.31 0.91 2.69
C LEU A 39 5.49 0.21 2.00
N GLN A 40 5.94 -0.93 2.51
CA GLN A 40 6.98 -1.75 1.88
C GLN A 40 6.53 -2.29 0.52
N ASP A 41 5.30 -2.82 0.42
CA ASP A 41 4.71 -3.30 -0.83
C ASP A 41 4.63 -2.16 -1.87
N SER A 42 4.26 -0.95 -1.42
CA SER A 42 4.23 0.26 -2.25
C SER A 42 5.63 0.65 -2.74
N ASN A 43 6.63 0.63 -1.87
CA ASN A 43 8.03 0.88 -2.25
C ASN A 43 8.56 -0.18 -3.23
N GLN A 44 8.18 -1.45 -3.06
CA GLN A 44 8.53 -2.51 -3.99
C GLN A 44 7.93 -2.26 -5.38
N LEU A 45 6.65 -1.87 -5.45
CA LEU A 45 6.00 -1.52 -6.71
C LEU A 45 6.70 -0.34 -7.41
N MET A 46 6.99 0.74 -6.69
CA MET A 46 7.68 1.91 -7.26
C MET A 46 9.08 1.55 -7.76
N ASN A 47 9.82 0.72 -7.02
CA ASN A 47 11.12 0.22 -7.48
C ASN A 47 11.00 -0.63 -8.76
N ASN A 48 9.96 -1.45 -8.89
CA ASN A 48 9.71 -2.22 -10.11
C ASN A 48 9.45 -1.30 -11.31
N LEU A 49 8.69 -0.22 -11.13
CA LEU A 49 8.44 0.78 -12.19
C LEU A 49 9.73 1.47 -12.64
N ILE A 50 10.58 1.88 -11.68
CA ILE A 50 11.90 2.47 -11.98
C ILE A 50 12.80 1.47 -12.73
N ASN A 51 12.79 0.21 -12.31
CA ASN A 51 13.65 -0.82 -12.90
C ASN A 51 13.17 -1.26 -14.30
N LYS A 52 11.86 -1.34 -14.53
CA LYS A 52 11.28 -1.62 -15.85
C LYS A 52 11.80 -0.61 -16.88
N LYS A 53 11.79 0.69 -16.54
CA LYS A 53 12.37 1.73 -17.39
C LYS A 53 13.86 1.55 -17.69
N LYS A 54 14.68 1.18 -16.70
CA LYS A 54 16.12 0.93 -16.94
C LYS A 54 16.34 -0.22 -17.92
N ILE A 55 15.51 -1.25 -17.83
CA ILE A 55 15.54 -2.40 -18.75
C ILE A 55 15.13 -1.95 -20.16
N ASP A 56 14.08 -1.14 -20.31
CA ASP A 56 13.63 -0.69 -21.62
C ASP A 56 14.65 0.26 -22.28
N ALA A 57 15.26 1.16 -21.51
CA ALA A 57 16.37 2.01 -21.98
C ALA A 57 17.61 1.20 -22.42
N SER A 58 17.92 0.11 -21.72
CA SER A 58 19.06 -0.77 -22.06
C SER A 58 18.78 -1.69 -23.26
N LYS A 59 17.53 -2.12 -23.47
CA LYS A 59 17.12 -2.84 -24.69
C LYS A 59 17.26 -1.97 -25.93
N ILE A 60 16.86 -0.68 -25.85
CA ILE A 60 17.06 0.30 -26.93
C ILE A 60 18.56 0.44 -27.26
N HIS A 61 19.43 0.58 -26.25
CA HIS A 61 20.89 0.67 -26.47
C HIS A 61 21.50 -0.61 -27.08
N ARG A 62 20.98 -1.79 -26.73
CA ARG A 62 21.46 -3.06 -27.28
C ARG A 62 21.09 -3.23 -28.76
N ASN A 63 19.91 -2.77 -29.17
CA ASN A 63 19.46 -2.86 -30.56
C ASN A 63 20.20 -1.87 -31.49
N ILE A 64 20.61 -0.70 -31.00
CA ILE A 64 21.40 0.26 -31.80
C ILE A 64 22.79 -0.29 -32.16
N ASN A 65 23.42 -1.06 -31.27
CA ASN A 65 24.73 -1.66 -31.54
C ASN A 65 24.69 -2.88 -32.49
N LEU A 66 23.52 -3.53 -32.66
CA LEU A 66 23.37 -4.64 -33.61
C LEU A 66 23.01 -4.18 -35.03
N ASN A 67 22.46 -2.98 -35.19
CA ASN A 67 22.08 -2.43 -36.50
C ASN A 67 23.20 -1.71 -37.27
N ILE A 68 24.37 -1.49 -36.66
CA ILE A 68 25.51 -0.85 -37.36
C ILE A 68 26.33 -1.86 -38.18
N GLU A 69 26.21 -3.18 -37.92
CA GLU A 69 26.99 -4.21 -38.64
C GLU A 69 26.26 -4.88 -39.82
N ASN A 70 24.96 -4.65 -40.04
CA ASN A 70 24.17 -5.40 -41.04
C ASN A 70 23.40 -4.51 -42.05
N ASN A 71 24.00 -3.44 -42.55
CA ASN A 71 23.48 -2.72 -43.72
C ASN A 71 24.05 -3.30 -45.01
N ASN A 72 23.54 -4.46 -45.44
CA ASN A 72 23.51 -4.92 -46.84
C ASN A 72 22.66 -6.20 -46.94
N ASN A 73 21.39 -6.05 -47.33
CA ASN A 73 20.56 -6.95 -48.13
C ASN A 73 19.08 -6.73 -47.74
N ASP A 74 18.28 -6.18 -48.64
CA ASP A 74 17.60 -6.87 -49.74
C ASP A 74 16.20 -7.33 -49.27
N HIS A 75 15.22 -6.57 -49.74
CA HIS A 75 13.88 -6.98 -50.17
C HIS A 75 13.17 -8.11 -49.40
N ASN A 76 12.00 -7.81 -48.83
CA ASN A 76 10.78 -8.56 -49.12
C ASN A 76 9.53 -7.79 -48.67
N ASP A 77 8.54 -7.85 -49.55
CA ASP A 77 7.16 -7.45 -49.41
C ASP A 77 6.43 -8.28 -48.33
N ASP A 78 5.24 -7.77 -47.97
CA ASP A 78 4.11 -8.48 -47.37
C ASP A 78 4.33 -9.14 -46.01
N ASP A 79 3.80 -8.51 -44.96
CA ASP A 79 2.70 -9.08 -44.18
C ASP A 79 2.39 -8.17 -42.98
N ASP A 80 1.08 -8.03 -42.73
CA ASP A 80 0.41 -7.82 -41.45
C ASP A 80 1.27 -7.34 -40.28
N ASP A 81 0.97 -6.14 -39.76
CA ASP A 81 0.93 -5.99 -38.31
C ASP A 81 -0.03 -4.86 -37.94
N ASP A 82 -1.09 -5.25 -37.22
CA ASP A 82 -1.94 -4.40 -36.43
C ASP A 82 -1.06 -3.58 -35.48
N ASP A 83 -0.69 -2.37 -35.90
CA ASP A 83 -0.15 -1.29 -35.04
C ASP A 83 -1.26 -0.77 -34.10
N ASP A 84 -1.92 -1.69 -33.39
CA ASP A 84 -2.58 -1.42 -32.11
C ASP A 84 -1.48 -1.26 -31.05
N ASP A 85 -0.55 -0.34 -31.31
CA ASP A 85 0.33 0.31 -30.33
C ASP A 85 -0.53 1.25 -29.47
N ASP A 86 -1.57 0.66 -28.89
CA ASP A 86 -2.42 1.17 -27.81
C ASP A 86 -1.63 1.11 -26.49
N ASP A 87 -0.34 1.49 -26.55
CA ASP A 87 0.46 1.91 -25.42
C ASP A 87 -0.06 3.30 -25.00
N GLU A 88 -1.33 3.35 -24.55
CA GLU A 88 -2.07 4.52 -24.05
C GLU A 88 -1.45 5.11 -22.76
N PHE A 89 -0.25 4.67 -22.39
CA PHE A 89 0.52 5.20 -21.28
C PHE A 89 1.83 5.76 -21.78
N ASP A 90 1.98 7.08 -21.64
CA ASP A 90 3.24 7.78 -21.86
C ASP A 90 4.40 7.01 -21.20
N PRO A 91 5.51 6.79 -21.91
CA PRO A 91 6.65 6.09 -21.34
C PRO A 91 7.15 6.87 -20.12
N VAL A 92 7.33 6.17 -19.00
CA VAL A 92 7.77 6.73 -17.72
C VAL A 92 8.93 7.72 -17.96
N THR A 93 8.72 8.99 -17.65
CA THR A 93 9.67 10.07 -17.91
C THR A 93 10.78 10.09 -16.86
N GLU A 94 11.84 10.87 -17.09
CA GLU A 94 12.89 11.02 -16.07
C GLU A 94 12.35 11.71 -14.81
N ASP A 95 11.36 12.57 -14.97
CA ASP A 95 10.70 13.26 -13.87
C ASP A 95 9.83 12.31 -13.04
N ASP A 96 9.20 11.31 -13.67
CA ASP A 96 8.50 10.23 -12.95
C ASP A 96 9.45 9.41 -12.10
N ILE A 97 10.66 9.09 -12.59
CA ILE A 97 11.68 8.40 -11.78
C ILE A 97 12.02 9.25 -10.55
N LYS A 98 12.26 10.56 -10.74
CA LYS A 98 12.60 11.46 -9.65
C LYS A 98 11.47 11.49 -8.62
N LEU A 99 10.22 11.58 -9.07
CA LEU A 99 9.05 11.56 -8.21
C LEU A 99 8.98 10.25 -7.41
N TYR A 100 9.05 9.10 -8.07
CA TYR A 100 9.05 7.80 -7.39
C TYR A 100 10.19 7.66 -6.38
N SER A 101 11.39 8.14 -6.73
CA SER A 101 12.53 8.09 -5.80
C SER A 101 12.31 8.96 -4.55
N GLN A 102 11.66 10.11 -4.69
CA GLN A 102 11.28 10.97 -3.56
C GLN A 102 10.20 10.31 -2.71
N CYS A 103 9.17 9.73 -3.34
CA CYS A 103 8.12 9.00 -2.64
C CYS A 103 8.67 7.81 -1.85
N ILE A 104 9.57 7.03 -2.43
CA ILE A 104 10.23 5.91 -1.74
C ILE A 104 10.98 6.42 -0.51
N LYS A 105 11.78 7.48 -0.67
CA LYS A 105 12.56 8.07 0.43
C LYS A 105 11.66 8.61 1.56
N GLU A 106 10.54 9.22 1.22
CA GLU A 106 9.58 9.69 2.21
C GLU A 106 8.92 8.51 2.94
N ASN A 107 8.48 7.51 2.19
CA ASN A 107 7.93 6.28 2.74
C ASN A 107 8.92 5.57 3.66
N ASP A 108 10.21 5.54 3.33
CA ASP A 108 11.24 4.94 4.19
C ASP A 108 11.30 5.60 5.57
N ASN A 109 11.16 6.93 5.64
CA ASN A 109 11.09 7.64 6.92
C ASN A 109 9.84 7.24 7.72
N VAL A 110 8.70 7.08 7.05
CA VAL A 110 7.47 6.62 7.69
C VAL A 110 7.60 5.19 8.16
N ILE A 111 8.15 4.29 7.33
CA ILE A 111 8.43 2.89 7.67
C ILE A 111 9.31 2.83 8.91
N GLN A 112 10.41 3.58 8.95
CA GLN A 112 11.28 3.61 10.13
C GLN A 112 10.52 4.05 11.37
N ASN A 113 9.69 5.10 11.26
CA ASN A 113 8.86 5.52 12.38
C ASN A 113 7.86 4.44 12.84
N GLN A 114 7.26 3.69 11.91
CA GLN A 114 6.40 2.56 12.26
C GLN A 114 7.18 1.43 12.94
N LEU A 115 8.39 1.13 12.46
CA LEU A 115 9.27 0.11 13.06
C LEU A 115 9.68 0.50 14.49
N ASP A 116 10.03 1.77 14.73
CA ASP A 116 10.34 2.27 16.06
C ASP A 116 9.13 2.12 17.00
N ARG A 117 7.92 2.42 16.52
CA ARG A 117 6.67 2.24 17.28
C ARG A 117 6.38 0.76 17.56
N ILE A 118 6.59 -0.12 16.58
CA ILE A 118 6.48 -1.57 16.75
C ILE A 118 7.42 -2.03 17.87
N GLN A 119 8.67 -1.55 17.86
CA GLN A 119 9.65 -1.90 18.88
C GLN A 119 9.19 -1.46 20.27
N ILE A 120 8.68 -0.22 20.42
CA ILE A 120 8.12 0.29 21.67
C ILE A 120 6.99 -0.62 22.20
N VAL A 121 6.08 -1.04 21.32
CA VAL A 121 4.97 -1.92 21.72
C VAL A 121 5.46 -3.31 22.10
N LYS A 122 6.43 -3.87 21.36
CA LYS A 122 7.06 -5.16 21.69
C LYS A 122 7.76 -5.12 23.04
N ASP A 123 8.48 -4.04 23.33
CA ASP A 123 9.15 -3.85 24.62
C ASP A 123 8.14 -3.78 25.77
N GLU A 124 7.03 -3.07 25.59
CA GLU A 124 5.95 -3.01 26.59
C GLU A 124 5.29 -4.40 26.80
N LEU A 125 4.97 -5.12 25.73
CA LEU A 125 4.42 -6.49 25.83
C LEU A 125 5.38 -7.44 26.56
N LYS A 126 6.68 -7.31 26.29
CA LYS A 126 7.73 -8.06 26.98
C LYS A 126 7.80 -7.73 28.47
N ILE A 127 7.69 -6.45 28.86
CA ILE A 127 7.65 -6.01 30.26
C ILE A 127 6.45 -6.66 30.99
N ARG A 128 5.31 -6.80 30.30
CA ARG A 128 4.09 -7.42 30.85
C ARG A 128 4.10 -8.95 30.82
N ASN A 129 5.15 -9.58 30.30
CA ASN A 129 5.22 -11.04 30.04
C ASN A 129 4.08 -11.56 29.16
N LEU A 130 3.61 -10.74 28.22
CA LEU A 130 2.57 -11.14 27.27
C LEU A 130 3.21 -11.77 26.02
N PRO A 131 2.57 -12.79 25.43
CA PRO A 131 3.01 -13.32 24.15
C PRO A 131 2.81 -12.27 23.06
N PHE A 132 3.80 -12.14 22.19
CA PHE A 132 3.69 -11.37 20.95
C PHE A 132 4.34 -12.18 19.83
N ASP A 133 3.67 -12.25 18.69
CA ASP A 133 4.15 -12.99 17.53
C ASP A 133 5.45 -12.33 17.03
N ASN A 134 6.57 -12.95 17.35
CA ASN A 134 7.90 -12.49 16.94
C ASN A 134 8.28 -12.95 15.54
N ASP A 135 7.47 -13.80 14.92
CA ASP A 135 7.92 -14.59 13.80
C ASP A 135 7.21 -14.19 12.50
N GLU A 136 8.01 -13.71 11.56
CA GLU A 136 7.72 -13.69 10.11
C GLU A 136 7.40 -15.09 9.53
N SER A 137 7.43 -16.13 10.35
CA SER A 137 7.08 -17.50 9.99
C SER A 137 5.76 -17.94 10.62
N ASN A 138 4.64 -17.29 10.24
CA ASN A 138 3.37 -18.01 10.10
C ASN A 138 2.31 -17.23 9.30
N LYS A 139 2.09 -17.74 8.08
CA LYS A 139 0.83 -17.79 7.33
C LYS A 139 -0.32 -16.96 7.90
N VAL A 140 -0.43 -15.76 7.35
CA VAL A 140 -1.62 -14.92 7.40
C VAL A 140 -2.85 -15.75 7.01
N THR A 141 -3.61 -16.20 8.00
CA THR A 141 -4.97 -16.70 7.81
C THR A 141 -5.89 -15.49 7.98
N ILE A 142 -5.95 -14.65 6.93
CA ILE A 142 -7.05 -13.69 6.75
C ILE A 142 -8.27 -14.54 6.36
N SER A 143 -9.02 -15.03 7.35
CA SER A 143 -10.29 -15.69 7.06
C SER A 143 -11.35 -15.45 8.13
N SER A 144 -11.25 -14.35 8.90
CA SER A 144 -12.18 -14.11 9.99
C SER A 144 -12.33 -12.62 10.30
N LEU A 145 -12.78 -11.78 9.35
CA LEU A 145 -13.39 -10.46 9.64
C LEU A 145 -14.04 -9.81 8.41
N SER A 146 -14.66 -10.61 7.55
CA SER A 146 -15.66 -10.15 6.59
C SER A 146 -16.90 -11.02 6.76
N ASN A 147 -18.01 -10.38 7.15
CA ASN A 147 -19.39 -10.87 7.31
C ASN A 147 -19.90 -11.00 8.75
N GLU A 148 -20.08 -9.87 9.45
CA GLU A 148 -21.23 -9.76 10.35
C GLU A 148 -22.45 -9.24 9.57
N LYS A 149 -23.26 -10.21 9.15
CA LYS A 149 -24.73 -10.23 9.11
C LYS A 149 -25.46 -8.86 9.11
N LEU A 150 -25.74 -8.36 7.91
CA LEU A 150 -27.07 -7.85 7.59
C LEU A 150 -27.98 -9.06 7.35
N ASN A 151 -28.71 -9.49 8.37
CA ASN A 151 -29.89 -10.34 8.23
C ASN A 151 -30.74 -10.23 9.50
N THR A 152 -31.66 -9.27 9.49
CA THR A 152 -32.92 -9.37 10.20
C THR A 152 -34.01 -9.18 9.16
N GLU A 153 -34.38 -10.27 8.51
CA GLU A 153 -35.69 -10.40 7.88
C GLU A 153 -36.74 -10.45 8.99
N SER A 154 -37.74 -9.57 8.92
CA SER A 154 -39.13 -9.91 9.27
C SER A 154 -40.07 -8.85 8.71
N ASN A 155 -40.49 -9.10 7.47
CA ASN A 155 -41.87 -9.08 6.98
C ASN A 155 -42.89 -8.10 7.60
N ASN A 156 -43.42 -7.25 6.71
CA ASN A 156 -44.81 -6.81 6.58
C ASN A 156 -45.47 -6.06 7.75
N SER A 157 -45.62 -4.75 7.58
CA SER A 157 -46.95 -4.12 7.46
C SER A 157 -46.82 -2.62 7.15
N ASP A 158 -47.54 -2.22 6.11
CA ASP A 158 -48.22 -0.94 5.96
C ASP A 158 -47.42 0.36 6.05
N LEU A 159 -47.16 0.90 4.86
CA LEU A 159 -47.21 2.33 4.58
C LEU A 159 -48.49 2.93 5.19
N ILE A 160 -48.40 3.49 6.39
CA ILE A 160 -49.37 4.46 6.90
C ILE A 160 -48.73 5.84 6.75
N ILE A 161 -49.00 6.44 5.59
CA ILE A 161 -49.00 7.90 5.45
C ILE A 161 -50.17 8.40 6.31
N SER A 162 -49.86 9.00 7.45
CA SER A 162 -50.76 9.96 8.08
C SER A 162 -49.97 11.18 8.50
N THR A 163 -50.03 12.17 7.62
CA THR A 163 -49.86 13.59 7.94
C THR A 163 -50.90 13.98 8.97
N ASP A 164 -50.49 14.39 10.17
CA ASP A 164 -51.25 15.33 10.99
C ASP A 164 -50.29 16.41 11.48
N ASN A 165 -50.28 17.51 10.72
CA ASN A 165 -50.13 18.84 11.29
C ASN A 165 -51.46 19.10 12.02
N ASP A 166 -51.43 19.40 13.31
CA ASP A 166 -52.28 20.42 13.94
C ASP A 166 -51.83 20.68 15.40
N ASP A 167 -51.54 21.97 15.65
CA ASP A 167 -51.67 22.79 16.86
C ASP A 167 -50.98 22.44 18.20
N ILE A 168 -50.04 23.30 18.63
CA ILE A 168 -50.24 24.45 19.57
C ILE A 168 -48.99 25.34 19.58
#